data_AF-A0A2A2AXF8-F1
#
_entry.id   AF-A0A2A2AXF8-F1
#
_cell.length_a   1.000
_cell.length_b   1.000
_cell.length_c   1.000
_cell.angle_alpha   90.00
_cell.angle_beta   90.00
_cell.angle_gamma   90.00
#
_symmetry.space_group_name_H-M   'P 1'
#
loop_
_entity.id
_entity.type
_entity.pdbx_description
1 polymer ?
#
loop_
_entity_poly.entity_id
_entity_poly.type
_entity_poly.pdbx_seq_one_letter_code
_entity_poly.pdbx_strand_id
1 'polypeptide(L)'
;MNYGADRYCKLFVSGAADDEALSAAVNAALRESAERTAAGADAVPVLDITVHAQVRHLPLDDGQDDFTRWRHYLDIDAAQEDVRFDVYLDALARLVAALRARGWRTVAACDFEAQLETAVQAILAGKGEP
;
A
#
# COMPACT_ATOMS: atom_id res chain seq x y z
N MET A 1 -11.01 4.62 26.87
CA MET A 1 -11.18 3.69 25.74
C MET A 1 -9.88 3.69 24.97
N ASN A 2 -9.05 2.66 25.17
CA ASN A 2 -7.90 2.44 24.29
C ASN A 2 -8.47 1.92 22.97
N TYR A 3 -8.72 2.81 22.02
CA TYR A 3 -8.64 2.44 20.62
C TYR A 3 -7.17 2.10 20.39
N GLY A 4 -6.76 0.85 20.66
CA GLY A 4 -5.58 0.34 20.01
C GLY A 4 -5.89 0.49 18.52
N ALA A 5 -5.32 1.50 17.88
CA ALA A 5 -5.60 1.79 16.48
C ALA A 5 -5.23 0.51 15.72
N ASP A 6 -6.23 -0.23 15.26
CA ASP A 6 -6.01 -1.38 14.39
C ASP A 6 -5.23 -0.85 13.19
N ARG A 7 -3.95 -1.23 13.10
CA ARG A 7 -3.04 -0.76 12.05
C ARG A 7 -3.27 -1.61 10.81
N TYR A 8 -4.50 -1.54 10.33
CA TYR A 8 -5.01 -2.29 9.21
C TYR A 8 -5.44 -1.32 8.12
N CYS A 9 -5.09 -1.66 6.89
CA CYS A 9 -5.52 -0.95 5.70
C CYS A 9 -5.83 -1.93 4.59
N LYS A 10 -7.03 -1.82 4.01
CA LYS A 10 -7.35 -2.50 2.76
C LYS A 10 -7.01 -1.57 1.60
N LEU A 11 -6.19 -2.02 0.65
CA LEU A 11 -5.79 -1.21 -0.51
C LEU A 11 -6.29 -1.86 -1.80
N PHE A 12 -7.24 -1.22 -2.48
CA PHE A 12 -7.69 -1.63 -3.80
C PHE A 12 -6.72 -1.12 -4.86
N VAL A 13 -6.40 -1.97 -5.85
CA VAL A 13 -5.42 -1.66 -6.89
C VAL A 13 -6.01 -1.97 -8.27
N SER A 14 -5.89 -1.01 -9.19
CA SER A 14 -6.24 -1.16 -10.60
C SER A 14 -5.00 -0.90 -11.47
N GLY A 15 -4.76 -1.80 -12.43
CA GLY A 15 -3.64 -1.71 -13.37
C GLY A 15 -2.65 -2.89 -13.30
N ALA A 16 -2.80 -3.80 -12.32
CA ALA A 16 -2.09 -5.06 -12.30
C ALA A 16 -2.72 -6.04 -13.31
N ALA A 17 -1.88 -6.74 -14.09
CA ALA A 17 -2.35 -7.73 -15.06
C ALA A 17 -2.93 -8.98 -14.38
N ASP A 18 -2.28 -9.39 -13.29
CA ASP A 18 -2.59 -10.57 -12.48
C ASP A 18 -1.99 -10.43 -11.07
N ASP A 19 -2.25 -11.41 -10.21
CA ASP A 19 -1.78 -11.46 -8.82
C ASP A 19 -0.25 -11.59 -8.70
N GLU A 20 0.41 -12.22 -9.67
CA GLU A 20 1.88 -12.34 -9.70
C GLU A 20 2.52 -10.97 -9.97
N ALA A 21 2.00 -10.22 -10.94
CA ALA A 21 2.44 -8.87 -11.27
C ALA A 21 2.24 -7.91 -10.10
N LEU A 22 1.09 -8.00 -9.40
CA LEU A 22 0.85 -7.21 -8.18
C LEU A 22 1.84 -7.59 -7.08
N SER A 23 2.00 -8.88 -6.82
CA SER A 23 2.93 -9.39 -5.80
C SER A 23 4.37 -8.96 -6.07
N ALA A 24 4.82 -9.03 -7.33
CA ALA A 24 6.14 -8.58 -7.73
C ALA A 24 6.33 -7.07 -7.50
N ALA A 25 5.32 -6.26 -7.83
CA ALA A 25 5.37 -4.81 -7.63
C ALA A 25 5.40 -4.43 -6.14
N VAL A 26 4.60 -5.11 -5.30
CA VAL A 26 4.61 -4.92 -3.84
C VAL A 26 5.98 -5.29 -3.27
N ASN A 27 6.51 -6.47 -3.62
CA ASN A 27 7.82 -6.90 -3.16
C ASN A 27 8.95 -5.95 -3.58
N ALA A 28 8.90 -5.43 -4.82
CA ALA A 28 9.84 -4.42 -5.29
C ALA A 28 9.74 -3.12 -4.47
N ALA A 29 8.53 -2.63 -4.21
CA ALA A 29 8.31 -1.43 -3.40
C ALA A 29 8.80 -1.59 -1.95
N LEU A 30 8.59 -2.76 -1.35
CA LEU A 30 9.10 -3.07 -0.01
C LEU A 30 10.63 -3.11 0.04
N ARG A 31 11.28 -3.70 -0.98
CA ARG A 31 12.75 -3.72 -1.09
C ARG A 31 13.33 -2.31 -1.26
N GLU A 32 12.76 -1.50 -2.16
CA GLU A 32 13.19 -0.09 -2.33
C GLU A 32 13.01 0.75 -1.05
N SER A 33 12.02 0.41 -0.22
CA SER A 33 11.84 1.03 1.08
C SER A 33 12.88 0.55 2.08
N ALA A 34 13.13 -0.76 2.12
CA ALA A 34 14.14 -1.37 3.00
C ALA A 34 15.56 -0.87 2.67
N GLU A 35 15.93 -0.78 1.39
CA GLU A 35 17.25 -0.28 0.96
C GLU A 35 17.49 1.18 1.36
N ARG A 36 16.44 2.02 1.37
CA ARG A 36 16.53 3.41 1.85
C ARG A 36 16.68 3.50 3.37
N THR A 37 16.20 2.50 4.11
CA THR A 37 16.31 2.42 5.58
C THR A 37 17.58 1.68 6.02
N ALA A 38 18.12 0.77 5.20
CA ALA A 38 19.21 -0.15 5.49
C ALA A 38 20.62 0.48 5.51
N ALA A 39 20.73 1.79 5.70
CA ALA A 39 21.98 2.40 6.17
C ALA A 39 22.35 1.99 7.61
N GLY A 40 21.51 1.18 8.29
CA GLY A 40 21.79 0.51 9.55
C GLY A 40 21.21 -0.91 9.56
N ALA A 41 21.91 -1.84 10.21
CA ALA A 41 21.60 -3.26 10.28
C ALA A 41 20.19 -3.56 10.85
N ASP A 42 19.59 -4.65 10.35
CA ASP A 42 18.26 -5.18 10.68
C ASP A 42 17.07 -4.30 10.24
N ALA A 43 16.76 -4.34 8.95
CA ALA A 43 15.52 -3.79 8.42
C ALA A 43 14.34 -4.70 8.84
N VAL A 44 13.83 -4.46 10.03
CA VAL A 44 12.62 -5.10 10.54
C VAL A 44 11.44 -4.73 9.62
N PRO A 45 10.64 -5.70 9.14
CA PRO A 45 9.49 -5.40 8.31
C PRO A 45 8.48 -4.55 9.10
N VAL A 46 7.95 -3.51 8.47
CA VAL A 46 6.95 -2.61 9.05
C VAL A 46 5.53 -3.04 8.67
N LEU A 47 5.37 -3.57 7.45
CA LEU A 47 4.09 -3.98 6.88
C LEU A 47 4.08 -5.50 6.71
N ASP A 48 2.98 -6.13 7.11
CA ASP A 48 2.61 -7.48 6.67
C ASP A 48 1.52 -7.34 5.61
N ILE A 49 1.71 -7.96 4.44
CA ILE A 49 0.86 -7.73 3.26
C ILE A 49 0.40 -9.06 2.69
N THR A 50 -0.92 -9.22 2.60
CA THR A 50 -1.53 -10.32 1.86
C THR A 50 -2.13 -9.79 0.57
N VAL A 51 -1.72 -10.36 -0.57
CA VAL A 51 -2.22 -10.02 -1.90
C VAL A 51 -3.45 -10.87 -2.21
N HIS A 52 -4.52 -10.23 -2.66
CA HIS A 52 -5.75 -10.91 -3.02
C HIS A 52 -6.22 -10.54 -4.43
N ALA A 53 -6.70 -11.54 -5.16
CA ALA A 53 -7.50 -11.39 -6.36
C ALA A 53 -8.93 -11.86 -6.06
N GLN A 54 -9.89 -10.96 -6.19
CA GLN A 54 -11.29 -11.26 -6.01
C GLN A 54 -11.80 -12.06 -7.20
N VAL A 55 -12.45 -13.19 -6.93
CA VAL A 55 -13.19 -13.96 -7.92
C VAL A 55 -14.67 -13.81 -7.58
N ARG A 56 -15.31 -12.76 -8.12
CA ARG A 56 -16.78 -12.60 -7.99
C ARG A 56 -17.48 -13.14 -9.22
N HIS A 57 -18.75 -13.51 -9.03
CA HIS A 57 -19.67 -13.82 -10.12
C HIS A 57 -20.08 -12.59 -10.96
N LEU A 58 -19.74 -11.37 -10.53
CA LEU A 58 -19.93 -10.13 -11.27
C LEU A 58 -18.70 -9.83 -12.13
N PRO A 59 -18.86 -9.16 -13.29
CA PRO A 59 -17.72 -8.76 -14.12
C PRO A 59 -16.89 -7.74 -13.35
N LEU A 60 -15.73 -8.18 -12.87
CA LEU A 60 -14.72 -7.31 -12.29
C LEU A 60 -13.93 -6.66 -13.42
N ASP A 61 -13.80 -5.33 -13.35
CA ASP A 61 -13.19 -4.52 -14.38
C ASP A 61 -12.37 -3.40 -13.74
N ASP A 62 -11.06 -3.52 -13.87
CA ASP A 62 -10.09 -2.57 -13.35
C ASP A 62 -10.11 -1.25 -14.15
N GLY A 63 -10.85 -1.17 -15.27
CA GLY A 63 -11.10 0.06 -16.03
C GLY A 63 -12.19 0.97 -15.45
N GLN A 64 -13.03 0.47 -14.52
CA GLN A 64 -14.10 1.27 -13.92
C GLN A 64 -13.57 2.26 -12.88
N ASP A 65 -14.29 3.36 -12.65
CA ASP A 65 -13.98 4.30 -11.56
C ASP A 65 -14.47 3.78 -10.19
N ASP A 66 -15.48 2.91 -10.18
CA ASP A 66 -15.97 2.24 -8.98
C ASP A 66 -14.98 1.15 -8.53
N PHE A 67 -14.16 1.49 -7.53
CA PHE A 67 -13.13 0.60 -6.98
C PHE A 67 -13.69 -0.68 -6.35
N THR A 68 -14.99 -0.72 -6.01
CA THR A 68 -15.62 -1.95 -5.49
C THR A 68 -15.72 -3.06 -6.52
N ARG A 69 -15.46 -2.73 -7.80
CA ARG A 69 -15.46 -3.66 -8.94
C ARG A 69 -14.05 -4.06 -9.40
N TRP A 70 -13.01 -3.55 -8.76
CA TRP A 70 -11.64 -3.91 -9.10
C TRP A 70 -11.32 -5.32 -8.62
N ARG A 71 -10.47 -6.01 -9.38
CA ARG A 71 -10.09 -7.40 -9.13
C ARG A 71 -9.14 -7.52 -7.95
N HIS A 72 -8.20 -6.59 -7.85
CA HIS A 72 -7.07 -6.76 -6.96
C HIS A 72 -7.19 -5.87 -5.72
N TYR A 73 -6.87 -6.45 -4.57
CA TYR A 73 -6.71 -5.69 -3.33
C TYR A 73 -5.64 -6.31 -2.44
N LEU A 74 -5.10 -5.50 -1.54
CA LEU A 74 -4.15 -5.89 -0.51
C LEU A 74 -4.83 -5.76 0.85
N ASP A 75 -4.61 -6.73 1.72
CA ASP A 75 -4.83 -6.58 3.16
C ASP A 75 -3.47 -6.30 3.81
N ILE A 76 -3.37 -5.18 4.52
CA ILE A 76 -2.10 -4.63 5.03
C ILE A 76 -2.20 -4.38 6.52
N ASP A 77 -1.44 -5.15 7.29
CA ASP A 77 -1.33 -5.03 8.73
C ASP A 77 0.05 -4.49 9.14
N ALA A 78 0.16 -3.99 10.36
CA ALA A 78 1.47 -3.79 10.96
C ALA A 78 2.13 -5.15 11.18
N ALA A 79 3.37 -5.32 10.74
CA ALA A 79 4.07 -6.59 10.85
C ALA A 79 4.28 -7.06 12.30
N GLN A 80 4.29 -6.12 13.25
CA GLN A 80 4.40 -6.37 14.68
C GLN A 80 3.54 -5.38 15.49
N GLU A 81 3.17 -5.78 16.70
CA GLU A 81 2.30 -4.99 17.59
C GLU A 81 2.94 -3.66 18.06
N ASP A 82 4.27 -3.57 18.10
CA ASP A 82 5.02 -2.42 18.59
C ASP A 82 5.36 -1.38 17.49
N VAL A 83 5.10 -1.70 16.21
CA VAL A 83 5.31 -0.79 15.08
C VAL A 83 4.55 0.52 15.32
N ARG A 84 5.24 1.64 15.45
CA ARG A 84 4.57 2.93 15.67
C ARG A 84 3.68 3.31 14.48
N PHE A 85 2.57 3.99 14.75
CA PHE A 85 1.63 4.40 13.70
C PHE A 85 2.27 5.30 12.64
N ASP A 86 3.14 6.23 13.01
CA ASP A 86 3.83 7.10 12.05
C ASP A 86 4.78 6.32 11.13
N VAL A 87 5.44 5.28 11.67
CA VAL A 87 6.31 4.38 10.89
C VAL A 87 5.48 3.52 9.94
N TYR A 88 4.35 2.98 10.42
CA TYR A 88 3.38 2.26 9.60
C TYR A 88 2.83 3.14 8.46
N LEU A 89 2.39 4.37 8.78
CA LEU A 89 1.83 5.32 7.83
C LEU A 89 2.86 5.71 6.76
N ASP A 90 4.11 5.99 7.15
CA ASP A 90 5.18 6.30 6.19
C ASP A 90 5.48 5.12 5.27
N ALA A 91 5.58 3.90 5.80
CA ALA A 91 5.80 2.70 5.00
C ALA A 91 4.64 2.44 4.02
N LEU A 92 3.40 2.58 4.48
CA LEU A 92 2.21 2.42 3.65
C LEU A 92 2.14 3.51 2.56
N ALA A 93 2.44 4.76 2.91
CA ALA A 93 2.47 5.85 1.95
C ALA A 93 3.53 5.63 0.86
N ARG A 94 4.70 5.09 1.22
CA ARG A 94 5.74 4.71 0.25
C ARG A 94 5.29 3.61 -0.69
N LEU A 95 4.61 2.59 -0.16
CA LEU A 95 4.03 1.52 -0.97
C LEU A 95 3.04 2.12 -1.98
N VAL A 96 2.06 2.90 -1.52
CA VAL A 96 1.05 3.52 -2.37
C VAL A 96 1.69 4.43 -3.43
N ALA A 97 2.64 5.27 -3.05
CA ALA A 97 3.37 6.13 -3.98
C ALA A 97 4.14 5.32 -5.03
N ALA A 98 4.75 4.19 -4.65
CA ALA A 98 5.47 3.31 -5.57
C ALA A 98 4.54 2.61 -6.56
N LEU A 99 3.32 2.23 -6.15
CA LEU A 99 2.31 1.68 -7.06
C LEU A 99 1.79 2.77 -8.01
N ARG A 100 1.48 3.97 -7.51
CA ARG A 100 1.04 5.10 -8.34
C ARG A 100 2.09 5.56 -9.35
N ALA A 101 3.37 5.53 -8.98
CA ALA A 101 4.47 5.84 -9.90
C ALA A 101 4.59 4.86 -11.09
N ARG A 102 4.00 3.65 -10.97
CA ARG A 102 3.88 2.68 -12.07
C ARG A 102 2.67 2.96 -12.98
N GLY A 103 1.91 4.01 -12.72
CA GLY A 103 0.67 4.34 -13.41
C GLY A 103 -0.56 3.59 -12.89
N TRP A 104 -0.45 2.89 -11.76
CA TRP A 104 -1.58 2.16 -11.18
C TRP A 104 -2.46 3.07 -10.34
N ARG A 105 -3.76 2.80 -10.34
CA ARG A 105 -4.73 3.48 -9.49
C ARG A 105 -4.86 2.72 -8.18
N THR A 106 -4.96 3.46 -7.07
CA THR A 106 -5.05 2.87 -5.74
C THR A 106 -6.10 3.60 -4.90
N VAL A 107 -6.94 2.84 -4.19
CA VAL A 107 -7.89 3.39 -3.21
C VAL A 107 -7.68 2.68 -1.88
N ALA A 108 -7.39 3.44 -0.83
CA ALA A 108 -7.29 2.92 0.53
C ALA A 108 -8.67 2.92 1.20
N ALA A 109 -8.94 1.90 1.99
CA ALA A 109 -10.09 1.79 2.87
C ALA A 109 -9.59 1.50 4.30
N CYS A 110 -9.46 2.57 5.10
CA CYS A 110 -8.95 2.54 6.47
C CYS A 110 -9.36 3.81 7.25
N ASP A 111 -9.21 3.81 8.57
CA ASP A 111 -9.64 4.94 9.42
C ASP A 111 -8.81 6.23 9.25
N PHE A 112 -7.69 6.15 8.51
CA PHE A 112 -6.71 7.22 8.34
C PHE A 112 -6.45 7.56 6.86
N GLU A 113 -7.42 7.31 5.97
CA GLU A 113 -7.38 7.62 4.53
C GLU A 113 -6.82 9.01 4.20
N ALA A 114 -7.32 10.05 4.89
CA ALA A 114 -6.90 11.43 4.64
C ALA A 114 -5.43 11.69 5.03
N GLN A 115 -4.96 11.06 6.12
CA GLN A 115 -3.56 11.15 6.56
C GLN A 115 -2.64 10.42 5.57
N LEU A 116 -3.08 9.25 5.11
CA LEU A 116 -2.37 8.48 4.09
C LEU A 116 -2.24 9.25 2.78
N GLU A 117 -3.35 9.82 2.27
CA GLU A 117 -3.32 10.57 1.02
C GLU A 117 -2.38 11.78 1.12
N THR A 118 -2.40 12.49 2.25
CA THR A 118 -1.48 13.61 2.50
C THR A 118 -0.01 13.15 2.45
N ALA A 119 0.32 12.04 3.11
CA ALA A 119 1.67 11.49 3.12
C ALA A 119 2.11 11.02 1.71
N VAL A 120 1.21 10.38 0.95
CA VAL A 120 1.47 9.96 -0.44
C VAL A 120 1.77 11.15 -1.33
N GLN A 121 0.96 12.21 -1.27
CA GLN A 121 1.18 13.42 -2.06
C GLN A 121 2.51 14.10 -1.73
N ALA A 122 2.90 14.14 -0.44
CA ALA A 122 4.21 14.65 -0.04
C ALA A 122 5.37 13.86 -0.66
N ILE A 123 5.27 12.53 -0.71
CA ILE A 123 6.28 11.65 -1.33
C ILE A 123 6.34 11.87 -2.85
N LEU A 124 5.19 11.98 -3.52
CA LEU A 124 5.12 12.19 -4.96
C LEU A 124 5.65 13.57 -5.37
N ALA A 125 5.36 14.62 -4.58
CA ALA A 125 5.88 15.97 -4.79
C ALA A 125 7.40 16.03 -4.58
N GLY A 126 7.93 15.37 -3.55
CA GLY A 126 9.37 15.34 -3.25
C GLY A 126 10.22 14.52 -4.23
N LYS A 127 9.61 13.69 -5.08
CA LYS A 127 10.30 13.01 -6.21
C LYS A 127 10.41 13.90 -7.46
N GLY A 128 9.86 15.11 -7.43
CA GLY A 128 9.73 16.03 -8.57
C GLY A 128 10.61 17.28 -8.53
N GLU A 129 11.71 17.29 -7.78
CA GLU A 129 12.71 18.37 -7.85
C GLU A 129 13.96 17.92 -8.64
N PRO A 130 14.54 18.82 -9.47
CA PRO A 130 15.23 18.51 -10.73
C PRO A 130 16.63 17.87 -10.61
#